data_AF-A0A395T8K3-F1
#
_entry.id   AF-A0A395T8K3-F1
#
_cell.length_a   1.000
_cell.length_b   1.000
_cell.length_c   1.000
_cell.angle_alpha   90.00
_cell.angle_beta   90.00
_cell.angle_gamma   90.00
#
_symmetry.space_group_name_H-M   'P 1'
#
loop_
_entity.id
_entity.type
_entity.pdbx_description
1 polymer ?
#
loop_
_entity_poly.entity_id
_entity_poly.type
_entity_poly.pdbx_seq_one_letter_code
_entity_poly.pdbx_strand_id
1 'polypeptide(L)'
;MHFPVVLTTLTALAMGVAANSHSKPPPNANVIAARIWGDRDCGATNNDHNLGELTLHGSDNGKCNKFSGDVKSVKQYDHDYDCKLVLYQDKNCKRGKKDIKDGQCRATMSHFGSYKVECK
;
A
#
# COMPACT_ATOMS: atom_id res chain seq x y z
N MET A 1 4.79 57.11 -28.59
CA MET A 1 4.72 55.64 -28.68
C MET A 1 4.67 55.07 -27.27
N HIS A 2 3.97 53.93 -27.08
CA HIS A 2 3.89 53.04 -25.90
C HIS A 2 2.86 53.42 -24.82
N PHE A 3 1.60 52.95 -24.89
CA PHE A 3 0.99 51.61 -24.66
C PHE A 3 0.61 51.38 -23.17
N PRO A 4 -0.70 51.28 -22.84
CA PRO A 4 -1.15 50.97 -21.49
C PRO A 4 -1.03 49.47 -21.20
N VAL A 5 -0.41 49.12 -20.08
CA VAL A 5 -0.33 47.73 -19.61
C VAL A 5 -1.59 47.43 -18.80
N VAL A 6 -2.50 46.66 -19.39
CA VAL A 6 -3.66 46.09 -18.69
C VAL A 6 -3.27 44.71 -18.18
N LEU A 7 -3.21 44.55 -16.86
CA LEU A 7 -2.91 43.27 -16.22
C LEU A 7 -4.23 42.55 -15.90
N THR A 8 -4.70 41.72 -16.83
CA THR A 8 -5.82 40.78 -16.59
C THR A 8 -5.27 39.49 -16.00
N THR A 9 -5.45 39.30 -14.68
CA THR A 9 -5.17 38.01 -14.04
C THR A 9 -6.38 37.10 -14.16
N LEU A 10 -6.33 36.20 -15.13
CA LEU A 10 -7.17 34.99 -15.19
C LEU A 10 -6.65 33.99 -14.16
N THR A 11 -7.27 33.91 -12.98
CA THR A 11 -7.09 32.76 -12.09
C THR A 11 -8.08 31.68 -12.51
N ALA A 12 -7.58 30.71 -13.29
CA ALA A 12 -8.30 29.50 -13.66
C ALA A 12 -8.54 28.60 -12.43
N LEU A 13 -9.71 27.96 -12.42
CA LEU A 13 -10.22 27.10 -11.36
C LEU A 13 -9.31 25.88 -11.13
N ALA A 14 -8.90 25.66 -9.89
CA ALA A 14 -8.59 24.31 -9.41
C ALA A 14 -9.80 23.84 -8.60
N MET A 15 -10.77 23.21 -9.27
CA MET A 15 -11.72 22.34 -8.56
C MET A 15 -10.91 21.14 -8.08
N GLY A 16 -10.39 21.24 -6.86
CA GLY A 16 -9.87 20.10 -6.14
C GLY A 16 -11.03 19.13 -5.97
N VAL A 17 -11.06 18.06 -6.76
CA VAL A 17 -11.90 16.92 -6.45
C VAL A 17 -11.37 16.39 -5.13
N ALA A 18 -12.10 16.63 -4.04
CA ALA A 18 -11.88 15.85 -2.85
C ALA A 18 -12.13 14.41 -3.28
N ALA A 19 -11.06 13.63 -3.44
CA ALA A 19 -11.16 12.20 -3.69
C ALA A 19 -11.97 11.66 -2.50
N ASN A 20 -13.22 11.29 -2.75
CA ASN A 20 -14.05 10.67 -1.75
C ASN A 20 -13.32 9.38 -1.35
N SER A 21 -12.73 9.36 -0.16
CA SER A 21 -12.05 8.20 0.41
C SER A 21 -12.96 6.99 0.63
N HIS A 22 -14.24 7.10 0.23
CA HIS A 22 -15.31 6.12 0.35
C HIS A 22 -15.76 5.54 -1.00
N SER A 23 -15.13 5.91 -2.12
CA SER A 23 -15.42 5.26 -3.40
C SER A 23 -14.58 4.00 -3.55
N LYS A 24 -15.23 2.89 -3.95
CA LYS A 24 -14.56 1.64 -4.34
C LYS A 24 -13.37 1.95 -5.27
N PRO A 25 -12.16 1.47 -4.96
CA PRO A 25 -10.98 1.81 -5.75
C PRO A 25 -11.12 1.30 -7.20
N PRO A 26 -10.70 2.09 -8.21
CA PRO A 26 -10.58 1.60 -9.57
C PRO A 26 -9.71 0.34 -9.64
N PRO A 27 -9.97 -0.61 -10.55
CA PRO A 27 -9.25 -1.88 -10.63
C PRO A 27 -7.71 -1.75 -10.70
N ASN A 28 -7.23 -0.72 -11.37
CA ASN A 28 -5.81 -0.43 -11.59
C ASN A 28 -5.24 0.66 -10.66
N ALA A 29 -6.03 1.20 -9.73
CA ALA A 29 -5.51 2.16 -8.76
C ALA A 29 -4.60 1.43 -7.77
N ASN A 30 -3.42 1.98 -7.48
CA ASN A 30 -2.57 1.52 -6.40
C ASN A 30 -3.25 1.82 -5.07
N VAL A 31 -3.40 0.81 -4.22
CA VAL A 31 -4.11 0.94 -2.93
C VAL A 31 -3.25 0.58 -1.73
N ILE A 32 -2.16 -0.17 -1.94
CA ILE A 32 -1.15 -0.49 -0.91
C ILE A 32 0.22 -0.40 -1.57
N ALA A 33 1.15 0.26 -0.90
CA ALA A 33 2.58 0.19 -1.19
C ALA A 33 3.32 -0.36 0.03
N ALA A 34 4.00 -1.49 -0.13
CA ALA A 34 4.76 -2.14 0.92
C ALA A 34 6.06 -2.73 0.37
N ARG A 35 6.94 -3.15 1.28
CA ARG A 35 8.12 -3.96 0.97
C ARG A 35 8.19 -5.15 1.91
N ILE A 36 8.81 -6.23 1.42
CA ILE A 36 8.86 -7.52 2.09
C ILE A 36 10.32 -7.99 2.27
N TRP A 37 10.59 -8.65 3.39
CA TRP A 37 11.92 -9.15 3.73
C TRP A 37 11.89 -10.58 4.25
N GLY A 38 12.98 -11.30 4.02
CA GLY A 38 13.24 -12.64 4.55
C GLY A 38 13.75 -12.65 6.01
N ASP A 39 14.07 -11.48 6.55
CA ASP A 39 14.38 -11.25 7.95
C ASP A 39 13.22 -10.56 8.70
N ARG A 40 13.44 -10.28 9.99
CA ARG A 40 12.39 -9.84 10.92
C ARG A 40 12.42 -8.35 11.20
N ASP A 41 13.40 -7.60 10.71
CA ASP A 41 13.63 -6.21 11.10
C ASP A 41 13.20 -5.20 10.01
N CYS A 42 12.57 -5.67 8.93
CA CYS A 42 12.21 -4.87 7.76
C CYS A 42 13.40 -4.11 7.19
N GLY A 43 14.58 -4.75 7.16
CA GLY A 43 15.80 -4.18 6.62
C GLY A 43 16.40 -3.07 7.48
N ALA A 44 16.04 -2.95 8.75
CA ALA A 44 16.54 -1.89 9.64
C ALA A 44 18.06 -1.96 9.87
N THR A 45 18.66 -3.15 9.86
CA THR A 45 20.09 -3.32 10.12
C THR A 45 20.95 -2.95 8.90
N ASN A 46 20.69 -3.57 7.75
CA ASN A 46 21.51 -3.40 6.54
C ASN A 46 20.72 -3.62 5.23
N ASN A 47 19.40 -3.77 5.32
CA ASN A 47 18.53 -4.08 4.18
C ASN A 47 18.87 -5.39 3.44
N ASP A 48 19.59 -6.31 4.11
CA ASP A 48 19.77 -7.68 3.62
C ASP A 48 18.41 -8.37 3.49
N HIS A 49 18.36 -9.46 2.71
CA HIS A 49 17.14 -10.26 2.49
C HIS A 49 15.89 -9.47 2.07
N ASN A 50 16.04 -8.29 1.47
CA ASN A 50 14.94 -7.62 0.79
C ASN A 50 14.44 -8.51 -0.35
N LEU A 51 13.15 -8.88 -0.30
CA LEU A 51 12.50 -9.77 -1.26
C LEU A 51 11.72 -8.99 -2.33
N GLY A 52 11.70 -7.66 -2.25
CA GLY A 52 11.09 -6.77 -3.24
C GLY A 52 9.89 -6.01 -2.71
N GLU A 53 9.26 -5.27 -3.63
CA GLU A 53 8.09 -4.44 -3.34
C GLU A 53 6.79 -5.25 -3.50
N LEU A 54 5.82 -4.89 -2.68
CA LEU A 54 4.46 -5.40 -2.71
C LEU A 54 3.53 -4.23 -3.01
N THR A 55 3.16 -4.10 -4.28
CA THR A 55 2.18 -3.12 -4.75
C THR A 55 0.87 -3.83 -5.04
N LEU A 56 -0.20 -3.42 -4.38
CA LEU A 56 -1.54 -3.98 -4.62
C LEU A 56 -2.44 -2.94 -5.24
N HIS A 57 -3.35 -3.43 -6.07
CA HIS A 57 -4.29 -2.59 -6.81
C HIS A 57 -5.72 -2.81 -6.32
N GLY A 58 -6.64 -1.90 -6.66
CA GLY A 58 -8.05 -2.04 -6.31
C GLY A 58 -8.68 -3.36 -6.78
N SER A 59 -8.20 -3.92 -7.89
CA SER A 59 -8.61 -5.23 -8.39
C SER A 59 -8.19 -6.41 -7.49
N ASP A 60 -7.29 -6.20 -6.53
CA ASP A 60 -6.85 -7.21 -5.57
C ASP A 60 -7.74 -7.31 -4.33
N ASN A 61 -8.73 -6.42 -4.19
CA ASN A 61 -9.63 -6.39 -3.04
C ASN A 61 -10.28 -7.76 -2.77
N GLY A 62 -10.08 -8.27 -1.55
CA GLY A 62 -10.60 -9.55 -1.06
C GLY A 62 -9.90 -10.80 -1.59
N LYS A 63 -9.03 -10.69 -2.61
CA LYS A 63 -8.31 -11.83 -3.19
C LYS A 63 -7.23 -12.33 -2.25
N CYS A 64 -7.17 -13.64 -2.06
CA CYS A 64 -6.09 -14.28 -1.30
C CYS A 64 -4.87 -14.51 -2.19
N ASN A 65 -3.79 -13.81 -1.91
CA ASN A 65 -2.53 -13.95 -2.62
C ASN A 65 -1.51 -14.66 -1.75
N LYS A 66 -0.63 -15.45 -2.36
CA LYS A 66 0.41 -16.22 -1.67
C LYS A 66 1.75 -15.53 -1.84
N PHE A 67 2.55 -15.53 -0.77
CA PHE A 67 3.98 -15.22 -0.92
C PHE A 67 4.68 -16.42 -1.58
N SER A 68 5.60 -16.13 -2.50
CA SER A 68 6.42 -17.14 -3.17
C SER A 68 7.68 -17.53 -2.38
N GLY A 69 8.09 -16.69 -1.42
CA GLY A 69 9.25 -16.92 -0.56
C GLY A 69 8.93 -16.85 0.93
N ASP A 70 9.95 -17.09 1.75
CA ASP A 70 9.86 -17.03 3.21
C ASP A 70 9.87 -15.59 3.73
N VAL A 71 8.74 -14.90 3.60
CA VAL A 71 8.57 -13.53 4.08
C VAL A 71 8.44 -13.52 5.60
N LYS A 72 9.37 -12.89 6.31
CA LYS A 72 9.36 -12.80 7.79
C LYS A 72 9.00 -11.42 8.31
N SER A 73 9.12 -10.39 7.49
CA SER A 73 8.64 -9.06 7.83
C SER A 73 8.14 -8.29 6.62
N VAL A 74 7.21 -7.38 6.88
CA VAL A 74 6.58 -6.51 5.90
C VAL A 74 6.52 -5.10 6.48
N LYS A 75 6.84 -4.10 5.67
CA LYS A 75 6.65 -2.68 6.01
C LYS A 75 5.73 -2.06 4.98
N GLN A 76 4.57 -1.59 5.43
CA GLN A 76 3.67 -0.78 4.61
C GLN A 76 4.13 0.67 4.69
N TYR A 77 4.22 1.33 3.54
CA TYR A 77 4.55 2.74 3.44
C TYR A 77 3.27 3.56 3.37
N ASP A 78 2.39 3.20 2.42
CA ASP A 78 1.19 3.97 2.12
C ASP A 78 -0.02 3.04 1.88
N HIS A 79 -1.20 3.60 2.11
CA HIS A 79 -2.48 3.07 1.67
C HIS A 79 -3.40 4.18 1.13
N ASP A 80 -4.40 3.79 0.34
CA ASP A 80 -5.41 4.71 -0.22
C ASP A 80 -6.80 4.03 -0.22
N TYR A 81 -7.88 4.78 -0.44
CA TYR A 81 -9.28 4.29 -0.55
C TYR A 81 -9.77 3.47 0.66
N ASP A 82 -9.33 3.81 1.89
CA ASP A 82 -9.62 3.04 3.13
C ASP A 82 -9.31 1.54 2.98
N CYS A 83 -8.31 1.23 2.15
CA CYS A 83 -7.77 -0.11 1.99
C CYS A 83 -6.72 -0.39 3.07
N LYS A 84 -6.66 -1.64 3.51
CA LYS A 84 -5.62 -2.13 4.42
C LYS A 84 -5.01 -3.42 3.91
N LEU A 85 -3.71 -3.58 4.13
CA LEU A 85 -3.03 -4.86 3.97
C LEU A 85 -3.28 -5.74 5.19
N VAL A 86 -3.61 -7.00 4.93
CA VAL A 86 -3.80 -8.04 5.93
C VAL A 86 -2.88 -9.19 5.62
N LEU A 87 -2.08 -9.60 6.59
CA LEU A 87 -1.10 -10.68 6.48
C LEU A 87 -1.61 -11.92 7.21
N TYR A 88 -1.27 -13.10 6.71
CA TYR A 88 -1.67 -14.38 7.28
C TYR A 88 -0.47 -15.32 7.38
N GLN A 89 -0.46 -16.16 8.42
CA GLN A 89 0.58 -17.17 8.59
C GLN A 89 0.42 -18.35 7.64
N ASP A 90 -0.82 -18.74 7.32
CA ASP A 90 -1.05 -19.81 6.34
C ASP A 90 -1.06 -19.30 4.89
N LYS A 91 -1.15 -20.22 3.93
CA LYS A 91 -1.16 -19.93 2.49
C LYS A 91 -2.55 -19.66 1.90
N ASN A 92 -3.61 -19.69 2.70
CA ASN A 92 -5.00 -19.68 2.25
C ASN A 92 -5.83 -18.56 2.89
N CYS A 93 -5.18 -17.59 3.54
CA CYS A 93 -5.79 -16.48 4.24
C CYS A 93 -6.85 -16.88 5.30
N LYS A 94 -6.58 -17.94 6.09
CA LYS A 94 -7.54 -18.45 7.10
C LYS A 94 -7.08 -18.27 8.55
N ARG A 95 -5.77 -18.37 8.82
CA ARG A 95 -5.19 -18.44 10.16
C ARG A 95 -4.06 -17.44 10.33
N GLY A 96 -3.86 -17.03 11.58
CA GLY A 96 -2.77 -16.13 11.96
C GLY A 96 -2.89 -14.75 11.31
N LYS A 97 -4.12 -14.22 11.18
CA LYS A 97 -4.41 -12.87 10.66
C LYS A 97 -3.64 -11.82 11.46
N LYS A 98 -2.99 -10.89 10.75
CA LYS A 98 -2.29 -9.74 11.30
C LYS A 98 -2.54 -8.53 10.42
N ASP A 99 -3.02 -7.46 11.05
CA ASP A 99 -3.12 -6.16 10.40
C ASP A 99 -1.78 -5.42 10.50
N ILE A 100 -1.50 -4.60 9.48
CA ILE A 100 -0.35 -3.72 9.41
C ILE A 100 -0.84 -2.29 9.17
N LYS A 101 -0.11 -1.32 9.74
CA LYS A 101 -0.36 0.11 9.56
C LYS A 101 0.80 0.73 8.77
N ASP A 102 0.55 1.90 8.18
CA ASP A 102 1.61 2.69 7.55
C ASP A 102 2.77 2.95 8.51
N GLY A 103 3.98 2.88 7.99
CA GLY A 103 5.23 3.02 8.72
C GLY A 103 5.58 1.85 9.65
N GLN A 104 4.65 0.94 9.92
CA GLN A 104 4.89 -0.17 10.83
C GLN A 104 5.70 -1.29 10.15
N CYS A 105 6.80 -1.70 10.79
CA CYS A 105 7.41 -2.99 10.51
C CYS A 105 6.61 -4.10 11.21
N ARG A 106 5.97 -4.96 10.44
CA ARG A 106 5.24 -6.12 10.94
C ARG A 106 6.07 -7.38 10.72
N ALA A 107 6.61 -7.92 11.80
CA ALA A 107 7.40 -9.14 11.80
C ALA A 107 6.62 -10.35 12.33
N THR A 108 7.09 -11.56 11.98
CA THR A 108 6.65 -12.83 12.54
C THR A 108 7.84 -13.69 12.94
N MET A 109 7.58 -14.78 13.68
CA MET A 109 8.63 -15.72 14.09
C MET A 109 8.88 -16.84 13.07
N SER A 110 7.85 -17.24 12.33
CA SER A 110 7.92 -18.24 11.28
C SER A 110 8.07 -17.58 9.90
N HIS A 111 6.95 -17.30 9.25
CA HIS A 111 6.80 -16.58 7.99
C HIS A 111 5.34 -16.15 7.82
N PHE A 112 5.08 -15.24 6.89
CA PHE A 112 3.76 -14.97 6.34
C PHE A 112 3.58 -15.83 5.08
N GLY A 113 2.49 -16.59 5.01
CA GLY A 113 2.21 -17.48 3.87
C GLY A 113 1.30 -16.84 2.82
N SER A 114 0.47 -15.88 3.21
CA SER A 114 -0.46 -15.21 2.32
C SER A 114 -0.84 -13.81 2.82
N TYR A 115 -1.48 -13.04 1.94
CA TYR A 115 -1.92 -11.69 2.22
C TYR A 115 -3.20 -11.35 1.43
N LYS A 116 -3.88 -10.30 1.86
CA LYS A 116 -5.02 -9.68 1.19
C LYS A 116 -4.98 -8.17 1.33
N VAL A 117 -5.54 -7.46 0.37
CA VAL A 117 -6.04 -6.11 0.61
C VAL A 117 -7.53 -6.18 0.91
N GLU A 118 -7.96 -5.48 1.96
CA GLU A 118 -9.36 -5.30 2.35
C GLU A 118 -9.68 -3.80 2.24
N CYS A 119 -10.52 -3.42 1.27
CA CYS A 119 -11.04 -2.04 1.10
C CYS A 119 -12.51 -1.97 1.49
N LYS A 120 -12.95 -0.85 2.06
CA LYS A 120 -14.34 -0.64 2.47
C LYS A 120 -15.21 -0.03 1.37
#